data_AF-W7M0M2-F1
#
_entry.id   AF-W7M0M2-F1
#
_cell.length_a   1.000
_cell.length_b   1.000
_cell.length_c   1.000
_cell.angle_alpha   90.00
_cell.angle_beta   90.00
_cell.angle_gamma   90.00
#
_symmetry.space_group_name_H-M   'P 1'
#
loop_
_entity.id
_entity.type
_entity.pdbx_description
1 polymer ?
#
loop_
_entity_poly.entity_id
_entity_poly.type
_entity_poly.pdbx_seq_one_letter_code
_entity_poly.pdbx_strand_id
1 'polypeptide(L)'
;MPLIIQRLLGDGYQSPAGSSSGSAAAVAAYDWLDCAIGTDTSGSGRRPAQLYAERHGSQKPHVIPFVQRRWAQGASVSDAEHEEATRRLLVYKKLLLDQLFGDEKFETLVILPVAEVKSVYRHEKIESPENQSACDELFLSPILGAPDVVIPIGEMSYYSRISNMIEYLPVVANLVAAPGRDHEILEAVEVTPERSKRPKVVYTGSRIFSPGYDKIGSTSSICHQIGFYDKVPVLISHQIKYCRTTNTPQFH
;
A
#
# COMPACT_ATOMS: atom_id res chain seq x y z
N MET A 1 -5.27 3.24 -0.15
CA MET A 1 -3.79 3.20 -0.19
C MET A 1 -3.23 2.87 1.20
N PRO A 2 -2.21 2.00 1.32
CA PRO A 2 -2.03 1.13 2.49
C PRO A 2 -0.62 1.20 3.12
N LEU A 3 0.00 2.38 3.16
CA LEU A 3 1.33 2.62 3.79
C LEU A 3 1.40 2.36 5.31
N ILE A 4 0.33 1.86 5.92
CA ILE A 4 -0.08 2.31 7.25
C ILE A 4 0.18 1.32 8.38
N ILE A 5 0.03 0.01 8.15
CA ILE A 5 0.16 -0.98 9.23
C ILE A 5 1.61 -0.99 9.76
N GLN A 6 2.58 -0.56 8.94
CA GLN A 6 4.00 -0.53 9.27
C GLN A 6 4.40 0.30 10.48
N ARG A 7 3.67 1.36 10.82
CA ARG A 7 4.18 2.37 11.77
C ARG A 7 3.31 2.57 13.01
N LEU A 8 2.37 1.67 13.25
CA LEU A 8 1.56 1.64 14.48
C LEU A 8 2.06 0.59 15.48
N LEU A 9 2.96 -0.30 15.06
CA LEU A 9 3.54 -1.37 15.86
C LEU A 9 4.98 -1.04 16.28
N GLY A 10 5.57 -1.90 17.12
CA GLY A 10 6.92 -1.73 17.68
C GLY A 10 6.89 -0.92 18.97
N ASP A 11 7.76 0.10 19.08
CA ASP A 11 7.88 0.95 20.28
C ASP A 11 6.73 1.93 20.53
N GLY A 12 5.72 1.96 19.66
CA GLY A 12 4.58 2.89 19.75
C GLY A 12 4.92 4.36 19.48
N TYR A 13 6.17 4.70 19.19
CA TYR A 13 6.65 6.07 18.92
C TYR A 13 7.00 6.33 17.45
N GLN A 14 6.71 5.34 16.59
CA GLN A 14 6.79 5.48 15.14
C GLN A 14 5.76 6.48 14.61
N SER A 15 6.13 7.18 13.53
CA SER A 15 5.33 8.21 12.87
C SER A 15 4.20 7.57 12.06
N PRO A 16 2.92 7.79 12.43
CA PRO A 16 1.79 7.29 11.66
C PRO A 16 1.65 8.15 10.38
N ALA A 17 2.26 7.70 9.28
CA ALA A 17 2.17 8.36 7.99
C ALA A 17 1.23 7.59 7.06
N GLY A 18 0.39 8.31 6.32
CA GLY A 18 -0.56 7.75 5.35
C GLY A 18 -2.01 7.80 5.85
N SER A 19 -2.95 7.83 4.90
CA SER A 19 -4.33 8.22 5.18
C SER A 19 -5.19 7.16 5.88
N SER A 20 -4.77 5.89 5.88
CA SER A 20 -5.46 4.83 6.64
C SER A 20 -4.95 4.68 8.09
N SER A 21 -3.99 5.52 8.55
CA SER A 21 -3.40 5.39 9.89
C SER A 21 -4.43 5.64 10.97
N GLY A 22 -5.38 6.54 10.72
CA GLY A 22 -6.54 6.71 11.59
C GLY A 22 -7.39 5.45 11.67
N SER A 23 -7.71 4.82 10.53
CA SER A 23 -8.52 3.60 10.48
C SER A 23 -7.84 2.43 11.19
N ALA A 24 -6.55 2.20 10.93
CA ALA A 24 -5.79 1.13 11.56
C ALA A 24 -5.61 1.38 13.08
N ALA A 25 -5.35 2.62 13.49
CA ALA A 25 -5.27 2.96 14.91
C ALA A 25 -6.62 2.79 15.62
N ALA A 26 -7.73 3.15 14.97
CA ALA A 26 -9.07 2.95 15.52
C ALA A 26 -9.36 1.46 15.74
N VAL A 27 -9.16 0.62 14.72
CA VAL A 27 -9.37 -0.85 14.84
C VAL A 27 -8.46 -1.44 15.91
N ALA A 28 -7.21 -0.97 16.00
CA ALA A 28 -6.27 -1.45 17.01
C ALA A 28 -6.57 -1.00 18.46
N ALA A 29 -7.23 0.16 18.64
CA ALA A 29 -7.47 0.75 19.94
C ALA A 29 -8.83 0.38 20.55
N TYR A 30 -9.78 -0.07 19.73
CA TYR A 30 -11.16 -0.34 20.15
C TYR A 30 -11.52 -1.79 19.86
N ASP A 31 -11.52 -2.63 20.89
CA ASP A 31 -11.86 -4.07 20.79
C ASP A 31 -13.25 -4.34 20.20
N TRP A 32 -14.16 -3.35 20.25
CA TRP A 32 -15.51 -3.43 19.70
C TRP A 32 -15.59 -3.07 18.20
N LEU A 33 -14.48 -2.66 17.58
CA LEU A 33 -14.44 -2.20 16.19
C LEU A 33 -13.77 -3.23 15.27
N ASP A 34 -14.57 -3.98 14.50
CA ASP A 34 -14.04 -5.01 13.59
C ASP A 34 -13.43 -4.43 12.30
N CYS A 35 -13.94 -3.30 11.83
CA CYS A 35 -13.45 -2.65 10.61
C CYS A 35 -13.60 -1.13 10.65
N ALA A 36 -12.75 -0.43 9.89
CA ALA A 36 -12.83 1.01 9.71
C ALA A 36 -12.63 1.37 8.25
N ILE A 37 -13.53 2.22 7.72
CA ILE A 37 -13.47 2.70 6.34
C ILE A 37 -12.96 4.14 6.36
N GLY A 38 -11.89 4.39 5.59
CA GLY A 38 -11.32 5.72 5.41
C GLY A 38 -11.30 6.09 3.93
N THR A 39 -11.68 7.32 3.61
CA THR A 39 -11.58 7.84 2.23
C THR A 39 -10.31 8.65 2.09
N ASP A 40 -9.41 8.21 1.22
CA ASP A 40 -8.18 8.92 0.89
C ASP A 40 -8.33 9.55 -0.49
N THR A 41 -8.72 10.82 -0.53
CA THR A 41 -8.86 11.56 -1.79
C THR A 41 -8.32 12.95 -1.61
N SER A 42 -7.97 13.62 -2.71
CA SER A 42 -7.67 15.06 -2.70
C SER A 42 -8.78 15.91 -2.08
N GLY A 43 -10.00 15.38 -1.95
CA GLY A 43 -11.12 16.02 -1.26
C GLY A 43 -10.99 16.07 0.27
N SER A 44 -10.30 15.12 0.91
CA SER A 44 -10.20 15.05 2.38
C SER A 44 -9.44 16.23 2.99
N GLY A 45 -8.52 16.85 2.25
CA GLY A 45 -7.87 18.11 2.64
C GLY A 45 -8.61 19.36 2.17
N ARG A 46 -9.15 19.35 0.94
CA ARG A 46 -9.78 20.53 0.32
C ARG A 46 -11.13 20.88 0.95
N ARG A 47 -11.98 19.88 1.21
CA ARG A 47 -13.34 20.09 1.71
C ARG A 47 -13.35 20.67 3.13
N PRO A 48 -12.56 20.16 4.10
CA PRO A 48 -12.48 20.81 5.41
C PRO A 48 -11.93 22.23 5.33
N ALA A 49 -10.97 22.51 4.43
CA ALA A 49 -10.43 23.85 4.26
C ALA A 49 -11.46 24.84 3.72
N GLN A 50 -12.31 24.40 2.79
CA GLN A 50 -13.44 25.19 2.30
C GLN A 50 -14.47 25.45 3.42
N LEU A 51 -14.90 24.39 4.13
CA LEU A 51 -15.86 24.49 5.23
C LEU A 51 -15.35 25.37 6.37
N TYR A 52 -14.04 25.34 6.63
CA TYR A 52 -13.40 26.24 7.59
C TYR A 52 -13.54 27.70 7.15
N ALA A 53 -13.22 28.01 5.90
CA ALA A 53 -13.35 29.37 5.38
C ALA A 53 -14.79 29.88 5.45
N GLU A 54 -15.78 29.04 5.12
CA GLU A 54 -17.21 29.38 5.24
C GLU A 54 -17.62 29.73 6.68
N ARG A 55 -17.06 29.04 7.68
CA ARG A 55 -17.38 29.26 9.10
C ARG A 55 -16.58 30.38 9.76
N HIS A 56 -15.44 30.75 9.18
CA HIS A 56 -14.50 31.70 9.78
C HIS A 56 -14.31 32.96 8.90
N GLY A 57 -15.40 33.43 8.28
CA GLY A 57 -15.40 34.71 7.57
C GLY A 57 -14.43 34.78 6.39
N SER A 58 -14.34 33.70 5.61
CA SER A 58 -13.40 33.49 4.51
C SER A 58 -11.92 33.36 4.92
N GLN A 59 -11.61 33.26 6.22
CA GLN A 59 -10.25 32.96 6.66
C GLN A 59 -9.85 31.55 6.20
N LYS A 60 -8.76 31.45 5.44
CA LYS A 60 -8.22 30.14 5.02
C LYS A 60 -7.45 29.52 6.18
N PRO A 61 -7.58 28.20 6.41
CA PRO A 61 -6.76 27.53 7.41
C PRO A 61 -5.29 27.57 6.97
N HIS A 62 -4.38 27.43 7.93
CA HIS A 62 -2.99 27.22 7.58
C HIS A 62 -2.83 25.88 6.84
N VAL A 63 -2.13 25.92 5.71
CA VAL A 63 -1.86 24.75 4.86
C VAL A 63 -0.35 24.66 4.70
N ILE A 64 0.21 23.48 4.93
CA ILE A 64 1.66 23.27 4.83
C ILE A 64 2.17 23.60 3.42
N PRO A 65 3.42 24.11 3.25
CA PRO A 65 3.94 24.58 1.97
C PRO A 65 3.84 23.56 0.82
N PHE A 66 4.03 22.28 1.14
CA PHE A 66 3.89 21.18 0.17
C PHE A 66 2.49 21.10 -0.44
N VAL A 67 1.44 21.19 0.38
CA VAL A 67 0.04 21.14 -0.09
C VAL A 67 -0.30 22.41 -0.87
N GLN A 68 0.20 23.57 -0.43
CA GLN A 68 0.03 24.84 -1.16
C GLN A 68 0.61 24.76 -2.58
N ARG A 69 1.85 24.23 -2.72
CA ARG A 69 2.48 24.04 -4.04
C ARG A 69 1.65 23.14 -4.95
N ARG A 70 1.14 22.01 -4.43
CA ARG A 70 0.28 21.10 -5.20
C ARG A 70 -1.02 21.75 -5.65
N TRP A 71 -1.66 22.52 -4.78
CA TRP A 71 -2.87 23.23 -5.13
C TRP A 71 -2.62 24.33 -6.17
N ALA A 72 -1.51 25.07 -6.05
CA ALA A 72 -1.11 26.06 -7.04
C ALA A 72 -0.82 25.41 -8.40
N GLN A 73 -0.10 24.29 -8.43
CA GLN A 73 0.16 23.53 -9.64
C GLN A 73 -1.15 23.05 -10.27
N GLY A 74 -2.04 22.43 -9.49
CA GLY A 74 -3.35 22.00 -9.99
C GLY A 74 -4.23 23.14 -10.50
N ALA A 75 -4.19 24.30 -9.84
CA ALA A 75 -4.91 25.50 -10.28
C ALA A 75 -4.33 26.16 -11.54
N SER A 76 -3.06 25.89 -11.85
CA SER A 76 -2.41 26.40 -13.07
C SER A 76 -2.68 25.55 -14.32
N VAL A 77 -3.25 24.34 -14.16
CA VAL A 77 -3.59 23.45 -15.28
C VAL A 77 -4.87 23.96 -15.96
N SER A 78 -4.78 24.22 -17.27
CA SER A 78 -5.93 24.57 -18.10
C SER A 78 -6.82 23.36 -18.41
N ASP A 79 -8.07 23.61 -18.81
CA ASP A 79 -9.00 22.55 -19.19
C ASP A 79 -8.45 21.69 -20.35
N ALA A 80 -7.83 22.32 -21.36
CA ALA A 80 -7.23 21.61 -22.49
C ALA A 80 -6.04 20.72 -22.07
N GLU A 81 -5.21 21.19 -21.14
CA GLU A 81 -4.12 20.38 -20.58
C GLU A 81 -4.67 19.21 -19.76
N HIS A 82 -5.74 19.44 -18.99
CA HIS A 82 -6.40 18.40 -18.21
C HIS A 82 -7.02 17.32 -19.10
N GLU A 83 -7.69 17.71 -20.18
CA GLU A 83 -8.27 16.79 -21.16
C GLU A 83 -7.19 15.95 -21.86
N GLU A 84 -6.10 16.58 -22.31
CA GLU A 84 -4.99 15.88 -22.95
C GLU A 84 -4.28 14.93 -21.96
N ALA A 85 -4.06 15.37 -20.72
CA ALA A 85 -3.49 14.52 -19.68
C ALA A 85 -4.38 13.31 -19.39
N THR A 86 -5.70 13.51 -19.32
CA THR A 86 -6.68 12.43 -19.14
C THR A 86 -6.66 11.46 -20.31
N ARG A 87 -6.60 11.95 -21.55
CA ARG A 87 -6.48 11.11 -22.75
C ARG A 87 -5.22 10.24 -22.71
N ARG A 88 -4.07 10.81 -22.34
CA ARG A 88 -2.81 10.07 -22.17
C ARG A 88 -2.89 9.03 -21.06
N LEU A 89 -3.54 9.38 -19.94
CA LEU A 89 -3.74 8.47 -18.83
C LEU A 89 -4.56 7.24 -19.23
N LEU A 90 -5.58 7.42 -20.08
CA LEU A 90 -6.37 6.30 -20.61
C LEU A 90 -5.57 5.39 -21.54
N VAL A 91 -4.69 5.96 -22.38
CA VAL A 91 -3.76 5.16 -23.20
C VAL A 91 -2.80 4.36 -22.33
N TYR A 92 -2.24 5.00 -21.31
CA TYR A 92 -1.36 4.35 -20.34
C TYR A 92 -2.06 3.23 -19.58
N LYS A 93 -3.27 3.48 -19.08
CA LYS A 93 -4.14 2.49 -18.44
C LYS A 93 -4.34 1.27 -19.33
N LYS A 94 -4.74 1.47 -20.58
CA LYS A 94 -4.98 0.36 -21.52
C LYS A 94 -3.70 -0.46 -21.72
N LEU A 95 -2.58 0.20 -22.00
CA LEU A 95 -1.30 -0.46 -22.22
C LEU A 95 -0.90 -1.33 -21.01
N LEU A 96 -1.07 -0.82 -19.79
CA LEU A 96 -0.74 -1.57 -18.58
C LEU A 96 -1.69 -2.76 -18.36
N LEU A 97 -3.00 -2.59 -18.58
CA LEU A 97 -3.94 -3.70 -18.47
C LEU A 97 -3.60 -4.83 -19.46
N ASP A 98 -3.30 -4.47 -20.70
CA ASP A 98 -2.92 -5.44 -21.74
C ASP A 98 -1.60 -6.16 -21.38
N GLN A 99 -0.62 -5.43 -20.83
CA GLN A 99 0.67 -6.01 -20.45
C GLN A 99 0.62 -6.89 -19.19
N LEU A 100 -0.15 -6.48 -18.17
CA LEU A 100 -0.20 -7.16 -16.88
C LEU A 100 -1.24 -8.27 -16.85
N PHE A 101 -2.38 -8.07 -17.51
CA PHE A 101 -3.57 -8.92 -17.39
C PHE A 101 -4.14 -9.39 -18.73
N GLY A 102 -3.48 -9.11 -19.86
CA GLY A 102 -3.99 -9.45 -21.20
C GLY A 102 -3.91 -10.93 -21.58
N ASP A 103 -3.30 -11.79 -20.76
CA ASP A 103 -3.24 -13.24 -21.00
C ASP A 103 -4.35 -13.95 -20.22
N GLU A 104 -5.48 -14.22 -20.90
CA GLU A 104 -6.66 -14.88 -20.32
C GLU A 104 -6.40 -16.31 -19.85
N LYS A 105 -5.26 -16.91 -20.21
CA LYS A 105 -4.91 -18.28 -19.78
C LYS A 105 -4.45 -18.36 -18.33
N PHE A 106 -4.10 -17.22 -17.73
CA PHE A 106 -3.56 -17.18 -16.38
C PHE A 106 -4.34 -16.23 -15.50
N GLU A 107 -4.49 -16.63 -14.25
CA GLU A 107 -4.82 -15.70 -13.19
C GLU A 107 -3.51 -15.02 -12.79
N THR A 108 -3.48 -13.69 -12.95
CA THR A 108 -2.27 -12.92 -12.69
C THR A 108 -2.53 -11.99 -11.53
N LEU A 109 -1.66 -12.10 -10.52
CA LEU A 109 -1.58 -11.15 -9.42
C LEU A 109 -0.28 -10.36 -9.54
N VAL A 110 -0.39 -9.06 -9.38
CA VAL A 110 0.76 -8.15 -9.33
C VAL A 110 1.09 -7.87 -7.86
N ILE A 111 2.34 -8.09 -7.49
CA ILE A 111 2.83 -7.83 -6.14
C ILE A 111 3.68 -6.57 -6.16
N LEU A 112 3.30 -5.59 -5.35
CA LEU A 112 3.96 -4.30 -5.27
C LEU A 112 4.51 -4.02 -3.84
N PRO A 113 5.73 -3.46 -3.72
CA PRO A 113 6.34 -3.10 -2.45
C PRO A 113 5.85 -1.76 -1.84
N VAL A 114 4.91 -1.83 -0.89
CA VAL A 114 4.22 -0.64 -0.36
C VAL A 114 5.14 0.50 0.14
N ALA A 115 6.16 0.18 0.92
CA ALA A 115 7.14 1.13 1.43
C ALA A 115 8.41 0.45 1.94
N GLU A 116 9.48 1.24 1.99
CA GLU A 116 10.70 0.86 2.70
C GLU A 116 10.41 0.68 4.20
N VAL A 117 10.75 -0.50 4.71
CA VAL A 117 10.61 -0.86 6.13
C VAL A 117 11.78 -0.27 6.90
N LYS A 118 11.58 0.92 7.46
CA LYS A 118 12.55 1.58 8.34
C LYS A 118 11.85 2.32 9.46
N SER A 119 12.51 2.42 10.61
CA SER A 119 12.02 3.20 11.74
C SER A 119 12.02 4.69 11.37
N VAL A 120 10.90 5.36 11.63
CA VAL A 120 10.71 6.80 11.45
C VAL A 120 9.94 7.30 12.65
N TYR A 121 10.57 8.11 13.49
CA TYR A 121 9.95 8.52 14.74
C TYR A 121 9.10 9.78 14.56
N ARG A 122 8.03 9.93 15.36
CA ARG A 122 7.08 11.07 15.25
C ARG A 122 7.72 12.45 15.33
N HIS A 123 8.86 12.56 16.01
CA HIS A 123 9.60 13.81 16.19
C HIS A 123 10.57 14.12 15.05
N GLU A 124 10.82 13.16 14.16
CA GLU A 124 11.69 13.37 13.02
C GLU A 124 10.95 14.14 11.93
N LYS A 125 11.63 15.13 11.37
CA LYS A 125 11.10 15.89 10.25
C LYS A 125 11.22 15.04 8.98
N ILE A 126 10.09 14.54 8.49
CA ILE A 126 10.02 13.91 7.18
C ILE A 126 9.89 15.02 6.15
N GLU A 127 10.88 15.15 5.27
CA GLU A 127 10.77 16.05 4.14
C GLU A 127 9.67 15.55 3.19
N SER A 128 8.81 16.46 2.77
CA SER A 128 7.80 16.10 1.78
C SER A 128 8.48 15.83 0.44
N PRO A 129 8.10 14.77 -0.29
CA PRO A 129 8.61 14.54 -1.64
C PRO A 129 8.39 15.78 -2.51
N GLU A 130 9.36 16.14 -3.34
CA GLU A 130 9.19 17.30 -4.23
C GLU A 130 8.12 17.03 -5.29
N ASN A 131 8.15 15.82 -5.87
CA ASN A 131 7.26 15.38 -6.94
C ASN A 131 6.62 14.03 -6.61
N GLN A 132 5.49 13.74 -7.25
CA GLN A 132 4.87 12.41 -7.31
C GLN A 132 4.67 12.06 -8.78
N SER A 133 4.99 10.83 -9.14
CA SER A 133 4.83 10.33 -10.50
C SER A 133 3.57 9.49 -10.61
N ALA A 134 2.92 9.53 -11.78
CA ALA A 134 1.86 8.56 -12.09
C ALA A 134 2.37 7.10 -12.12
N CYS A 135 3.69 6.93 -12.23
CA CYS A 135 4.35 5.62 -12.17
C CYS A 135 4.73 5.21 -10.74
N ASP A 136 4.44 6.03 -9.71
CA ASP A 136 4.62 5.59 -8.34
C ASP A 136 3.65 4.43 -8.07
N GLU A 137 4.15 3.38 -7.44
CA GLU A 137 3.42 2.13 -7.15
C GLU A 137 2.00 2.35 -6.64
N LEU A 138 1.87 3.35 -5.76
CA LEU A 138 0.65 3.65 -5.06
C LEU A 138 -0.49 4.17 -5.97
N PHE A 139 -0.15 4.66 -7.16
CA PHE A 139 -1.13 5.11 -8.15
C PHE A 139 -1.52 4.03 -9.15
N LEU A 140 -0.85 2.87 -9.16
CA LEU A 140 -1.13 1.84 -10.14
C LEU A 140 -2.58 1.35 -10.07
N SER A 141 -3.04 0.87 -8.91
CA SER A 141 -4.41 0.36 -8.74
C SER A 141 -5.49 1.42 -9.07
N PRO A 142 -5.38 2.68 -8.58
CA PRO A 142 -6.30 3.75 -8.96
C PRO A 142 -6.32 4.05 -10.47
N ILE A 143 -5.17 4.09 -11.14
CA ILE A 143 -5.09 4.35 -12.59
C ILE A 143 -5.77 3.20 -13.36
N LEU A 144 -5.49 1.96 -12.97
CA LEU A 144 -6.07 0.78 -13.60
C LEU A 144 -7.57 0.62 -13.29
N GLY A 145 -8.06 1.22 -12.21
CA GLY A 145 -9.37 0.85 -11.65
C GLY A 145 -9.37 -0.61 -11.20
N ALA A 146 -8.23 -1.07 -10.70
CA ALA A 146 -7.99 -2.43 -10.25
C ALA A 146 -8.22 -2.54 -8.74
N PRO A 147 -8.78 -3.67 -8.27
CA PRO A 147 -8.82 -3.95 -6.85
C PRO A 147 -7.41 -4.24 -6.32
N ASP A 148 -7.14 -3.80 -5.09
CA ASP A 148 -5.92 -4.14 -4.38
C ASP A 148 -6.16 -4.40 -2.89
N VAL A 149 -5.29 -5.23 -2.29
CA VAL A 149 -5.30 -5.53 -0.86
C VAL A 149 -3.88 -5.60 -0.34
N VAL A 150 -3.69 -5.15 0.89
CA VAL A 150 -2.38 -5.19 1.55
C VAL A 150 -2.39 -6.12 2.72
N ILE A 151 -1.47 -7.07 2.65
CA ILE A 151 -1.32 -8.11 3.65
C ILE A 151 0.08 -8.04 4.28
N PRO A 152 0.19 -8.27 5.59
CA PRO A 152 1.46 -8.56 6.22
C PRO A 152 2.05 -9.86 5.71
N ILE A 153 3.32 -9.81 5.32
CA ILE A 153 4.08 -10.96 4.81
C ILE A 153 5.27 -11.32 5.71
N GLY A 154 5.58 -10.47 6.69
CA GLY A 154 6.72 -10.65 7.58
C GLY A 154 6.87 -9.52 8.59
N GLU A 155 7.98 -9.54 9.30
CA GLU A 155 8.41 -8.47 10.19
C GLU A 155 9.94 -8.34 10.13
N MET A 156 10.44 -7.14 10.40
CA MET A 156 11.86 -6.81 10.39
C MET A 156 12.22 -6.19 11.73
N SER A 157 13.27 -6.72 12.36
CA SER A 157 13.77 -6.17 13.61
C SER A 157 14.51 -4.86 13.39
N TYR A 158 14.40 -3.95 14.35
CA TYR A 158 15.20 -2.74 14.44
C TYR A 158 15.54 -2.45 15.89
N TYR A 159 16.64 -1.74 16.12
CA TYR A 159 16.96 -1.25 17.46
C TYR A 159 16.22 0.06 17.71
N SER A 160 15.31 0.08 18.69
CA SER A 160 14.58 1.28 19.06
C SER A 160 15.44 2.20 19.92
N ARG A 161 15.57 3.46 19.51
CA ARG A 161 16.19 4.52 20.32
C ARG A 161 15.29 5.01 21.45
N ILE A 162 14.03 4.57 21.48
CA ILE A 162 13.02 5.01 22.45
C ILE A 162 12.89 3.97 23.55
N SER A 163 12.67 2.70 23.20
CA SER A 163 12.58 1.62 24.19
C SER A 163 13.95 1.05 24.59
N ASN A 164 15.04 1.37 23.88
CA ASN A 164 16.37 0.77 24.06
C ASN A 164 16.39 -0.77 23.95
N MET A 165 15.48 -1.31 23.14
CA MET A 165 15.36 -2.74 22.89
C MET A 165 15.19 -3.01 21.39
N ILE A 166 15.27 -4.30 21.01
CA ILE A 166 14.92 -4.75 19.66
C ILE A 166 13.40 -4.79 19.55
N GLU A 167 12.88 -4.05 18.58
CA GLU A 167 11.46 -3.97 18.23
C GLU A 167 11.27 -4.44 16.79
N TYR A 168 10.02 -4.58 16.34
CA TYR A 168 9.71 -5.15 15.04
C TYR A 168 8.74 -4.27 14.26
N LEU A 169 9.08 -4.01 12.99
CA LEU A 169 8.19 -3.36 12.02
C LEU A 169 7.63 -4.42 11.08
N PRO A 170 6.33 -4.39 10.74
CA PRO A 170 5.79 -5.37 9.82
C PRO A 170 6.26 -5.06 8.39
N VAL A 171 6.46 -6.12 7.63
CA VAL A 171 6.71 -6.10 6.20
C VAL A 171 5.39 -6.45 5.54
N VAL A 172 4.92 -5.60 4.62
CA VAL A 172 3.63 -5.77 3.93
C VAL A 172 3.83 -5.78 2.43
N ALA A 173 2.93 -6.44 1.70
CA ALA A 173 2.90 -6.43 0.24
C ALA A 173 1.51 -6.02 -0.25
N ASN A 174 1.46 -5.24 -1.33
CA ASN A 174 0.23 -4.93 -2.02
C ASN A 174 -0.01 -5.92 -3.16
N LEU A 175 -1.17 -6.57 -3.15
CA LEU A 175 -1.60 -7.49 -4.18
C LEU A 175 -2.66 -6.79 -5.02
N VAL A 176 -2.45 -6.76 -6.33
CA VAL A 176 -3.35 -6.15 -7.31
C VAL A 176 -3.79 -7.20 -8.31
N ALA A 177 -5.09 -7.27 -8.61
CA ALA A 177 -5.63 -8.11 -9.68
C ALA A 177 -6.25 -7.27 -10.80
N ALA A 178 -6.71 -7.93 -11.86
CA ALA A 178 -7.40 -7.25 -12.93
C ALA A 178 -8.73 -6.65 -12.43
N PRO A 179 -9.20 -5.55 -13.03
CA PRO A 179 -10.53 -4.99 -12.73
C PRO A 179 -11.64 -6.05 -12.80
N GLY A 180 -12.48 -6.11 -11.77
CA GLY A 180 -13.59 -7.08 -11.67
C GLY A 180 -13.20 -8.48 -11.15
N ARG A 181 -11.92 -8.71 -10.84
CA ARG A 181 -11.40 -9.98 -10.30
C ARG A 181 -11.13 -9.90 -8.79
N ASP A 182 -11.92 -9.12 -8.06
CA ASP A 182 -11.78 -8.87 -6.62
C ASP A 182 -11.76 -10.17 -5.79
N HIS A 183 -12.60 -11.13 -6.17
CA HIS A 183 -12.71 -12.44 -5.51
C HIS A 183 -11.40 -13.24 -5.52
N GLU A 184 -10.62 -13.16 -6.59
CA GLU A 184 -9.35 -13.89 -6.72
C GLU A 184 -8.28 -13.36 -5.78
N ILE A 185 -8.27 -12.05 -5.53
CA ILE A 185 -7.39 -11.47 -4.53
C ILE A 185 -7.76 -12.00 -3.15
N LEU A 186 -9.05 -11.98 -2.82
CA LEU A 186 -9.53 -12.43 -1.50
C LEU A 186 -9.24 -13.91 -1.28
N GLU A 187 -9.47 -14.75 -2.29
CA GLU A 187 -9.11 -16.17 -2.27
C GLU A 187 -7.59 -16.35 -2.10
N ALA A 188 -6.78 -15.59 -2.84
CA ALA A 188 -5.33 -15.66 -2.70
C ALA A 188 -4.85 -15.25 -1.30
N VAL A 189 -5.47 -14.24 -0.68
CA VAL A 189 -5.18 -13.82 0.70
C VAL A 189 -5.58 -14.88 1.73
N GLU A 190 -6.64 -15.65 1.47
CA GLU A 190 -7.06 -16.73 2.36
C GLU A 190 -6.18 -17.97 2.21
N VAL A 191 -5.95 -18.41 0.97
CA VAL A 191 -5.32 -19.68 0.64
C VAL A 191 -3.79 -19.62 0.77
N THR A 192 -3.16 -18.50 0.40
CA THR A 192 -1.68 -18.41 0.36
C THR A 192 -1.05 -18.54 1.74
N PRO A 193 -1.50 -17.82 2.79
CA PRO A 193 -0.94 -17.99 4.13
C PRO A 193 -1.15 -19.42 4.65
N GLU A 194 -2.32 -20.02 4.41
CA GLU A 194 -2.61 -21.39 4.85
C GLU A 194 -1.67 -22.41 4.20
N ARG A 195 -1.53 -22.38 2.87
CA ARG A 195 -0.62 -23.28 2.14
C ARG A 195 0.85 -23.08 2.51
N SER A 196 1.22 -21.84 2.81
CA SER A 196 2.60 -21.49 3.23
C SER A 196 2.84 -21.64 4.74
N LYS A 197 1.86 -22.14 5.50
CA LYS A 197 1.91 -22.29 6.96
C LYS A 197 2.23 -20.98 7.69
N ARG A 198 1.70 -19.88 7.18
CA ARG A 198 1.83 -18.52 7.73
C ARG A 198 0.56 -18.13 8.51
N PRO A 199 0.66 -17.19 9.46
CA PRO A 199 -0.48 -16.75 10.25
C PRO A 199 -1.49 -16.03 9.38
N LYS A 200 -2.77 -16.33 9.61
CA LYS A 200 -3.91 -15.59 9.03
C LYS A 200 -4.41 -14.46 9.94
N VAL A 201 -3.85 -14.36 11.15
CA VAL A 201 -4.25 -13.41 12.18
C VAL A 201 -3.06 -12.51 12.50
N VAL A 202 -3.36 -11.22 12.66
CA VAL A 202 -2.41 -10.18 13.03
C VAL A 202 -2.73 -9.66 14.41
N TYR A 203 -1.71 -9.18 15.11
CA TYR A 203 -1.82 -8.68 16.48
C TYR A 203 -1.35 -7.22 16.56
N THR A 204 -1.85 -6.53 17.59
CA THR A 204 -1.40 -5.20 17.99
C THR A 204 -0.25 -5.31 19.00
N GLY A 205 0.53 -4.23 19.16
CA GLY A 205 1.66 -4.16 20.09
C GLY A 205 3.03 -4.22 19.42
N SER A 206 4.01 -4.86 20.06
CA SER A 206 5.41 -4.90 19.58
C SER A 206 5.65 -5.89 18.44
N ARG A 207 4.75 -6.86 18.24
CA ARG A 207 4.84 -7.91 17.21
C ARG A 207 3.51 -8.02 16.46
N ILE A 208 3.58 -8.14 15.13
CA ILE A 208 2.38 -8.33 14.31
C ILE A 208 1.91 -9.79 14.26
N PHE A 209 2.82 -10.75 14.51
CA PHE A 209 2.52 -12.17 14.57
C PHE A 209 2.64 -12.69 16.02
N SER A 210 1.97 -13.79 16.31
CA SER A 210 1.92 -14.36 17.66
C SER A 210 3.33 -14.66 18.20
N PRO A 211 3.59 -14.41 19.50
CA PRO A 211 4.84 -14.79 20.16
C PRO A 211 5.14 -16.28 19.93
N GLY A 212 6.30 -16.60 19.33
CA GLY A 212 6.69 -17.97 18.96
C GLY A 212 6.72 -18.29 17.46
N TYR A 213 6.32 -17.34 16.61
CA TYR A 213 6.36 -17.49 15.14
C TYR A 213 7.78 -17.36 14.52
N ASP A 214 8.84 -17.22 15.31
CA ASP A 214 10.24 -17.02 14.88
C ASP A 214 10.87 -18.19 14.08
N LYS A 215 10.08 -19.15 13.58
CA LYS A 215 10.58 -20.41 12.97
C LYS A 215 10.48 -20.54 11.45
N ILE A 216 10.16 -19.50 10.69
CA ILE A 216 10.25 -19.58 9.22
C ILE A 216 11.37 -18.67 8.71
N GLY A 217 12.60 -19.14 8.88
CA GLY A 217 13.77 -18.81 8.06
C GLY A 217 14.26 -17.37 8.10
N SER A 218 15.58 -17.19 8.20
CA SER A 218 16.22 -15.92 7.87
C SER A 218 15.66 -15.35 6.56
N THR A 219 15.52 -14.03 6.51
CA THR A 219 15.03 -13.23 5.36
C THR A 219 15.72 -13.54 4.03
N SER A 220 16.82 -14.30 4.01
CA SER A 220 17.45 -14.88 2.82
C SER A 220 16.61 -15.94 2.09
N SER A 221 15.63 -16.59 2.75
CA SER A 221 14.83 -17.67 2.14
C SER A 221 13.51 -17.21 1.50
N ILE A 222 13.09 -15.96 1.75
CA ILE A 222 11.80 -15.41 1.29
C ILE A 222 11.70 -15.39 -0.25
N CYS A 223 12.81 -15.19 -0.95
CA CYS A 223 12.84 -15.20 -2.42
C CYS A 223 12.88 -16.61 -3.03
N HIS A 224 13.23 -17.65 -2.27
CA HIS A 224 13.39 -19.02 -2.80
C HIS A 224 12.18 -19.93 -2.54
N GLN A 225 11.42 -19.71 -1.45
CA GLN A 225 10.27 -20.55 -1.09
C GLN A 225 8.96 -20.17 -1.78
N ILE A 226 8.89 -19.00 -2.40
CA ILE A 226 7.85 -18.63 -3.35
C ILE A 226 8.41 -19.03 -4.71
N GLY A 227 7.87 -20.08 -5.34
CA GLY A 227 8.42 -20.67 -6.57
C GLY A 227 8.47 -19.72 -7.78
N PHE A 228 9.43 -18.79 -7.78
CA PHE A 228 9.75 -17.92 -8.89
C PHE A 228 10.64 -18.67 -9.87
N TYR A 229 10.06 -19.23 -10.93
CA TYR A 229 10.85 -19.82 -12.00
C TYR A 229 11.57 -18.73 -12.79
N ASP A 230 12.88 -18.93 -12.95
CA ASP A 230 13.75 -18.16 -13.83
C ASP A 230 13.26 -18.17 -15.29
N LYS A 231 13.48 -17.03 -15.95
CA LYS A 231 13.41 -16.74 -17.40
C LYS A 231 12.11 -16.12 -17.94
N VAL A 232 11.99 -14.80 -17.79
CA VAL A 232 11.34 -13.91 -18.77
C VAL A 232 12.13 -12.59 -18.83
N PRO A 233 12.49 -12.08 -20.02
CA PRO A 233 13.35 -10.90 -20.15
C PRO A 233 12.71 -9.64 -19.54
N VAL A 234 13.50 -9.01 -18.67
CA VAL A 234 13.19 -7.78 -17.92
C VAL A 234 13.12 -6.59 -18.85
N LEU A 235 11.93 -6.00 -18.97
CA LEU A 235 11.75 -4.61 -19.42
C LEU A 235 10.45 -4.10 -18.80
N ILE A 236 10.58 -3.53 -17.59
CA ILE A 236 9.85 -2.39 -16.98
C ILE A 236 10.20 -2.42 -15.49
N SER A 237 11.06 -1.48 -15.07
CA SER A 237 11.34 -0.99 -13.70
C SER A 237 11.51 -1.98 -12.54
N HIS A 238 12.60 -1.79 -11.78
CA HIS A 238 13.21 -2.63 -10.73
C HIS A 238 12.36 -3.08 -9.52
N GLN A 239 11.03 -3.05 -9.54
CA GLN A 239 10.19 -3.27 -8.35
C GLN A 239 8.91 -4.08 -8.59
N ILE A 240 8.51 -4.39 -9.83
CA ILE A 240 7.25 -5.11 -10.10
C ILE A 240 7.54 -6.61 -10.26
N LYS A 241 6.98 -7.44 -9.36
CA LYS A 241 7.00 -8.90 -9.50
C LYS A 241 5.57 -9.38 -9.74
N TYR A 242 5.38 -10.25 -10.72
CA TYR A 242 4.08 -10.88 -11.01
C TYR A 242 4.14 -12.37 -10.68
N CYS A 243 3.03 -12.90 -10.17
CA CYS A 243 2.84 -14.33 -9.96
C CYS A 243 1.75 -14.82 -10.93
N ARG A 244 2.02 -15.92 -11.64
CA ARG A 244 1.06 -16.60 -12.52
C ARG A 244 0.67 -17.92 -11.90
N THR A 245 -0.61 -18.13 -11.64
CA THR A 245 -1.14 -19.43 -11.23
C THR A 245 -1.78 -20.11 -12.44
N THR A 246 -1.40 -21.36 -12.70
CA THR A 246 -2.07 -22.21 -13.69
C THR A 246 -3.22 -22.94 -13.02
N ASN A 247 -4.46 -22.57 -13.34
CA ASN A 247 -5.61 -23.40 -13.02
C ASN A 247 -5.66 -24.61 -13.95
N THR A 248 -4.96 -25.68 -13.56
CA THR A 248 -5.28 -27.03 -14.04
C THR A 248 -5.98 -27.77 -12.90
N PRO A 249 -7.29 -28.06 -12.99
CA PRO A 249 -7.92 -28.99 -12.07
C PRO A 249 -7.34 -30.38 -12.36
N GLN A 250 -6.44 -30.86 -11.51
CA GLN A 250 -6.10 -32.28 -11.48
C GLN A 250 -7.22 -33.01 -10.75
N PHE A 251 -8.20 -33.49 -11.51
CA PHE A 251 -9.03 -34.60 -11.07
C PHE A 251 -8.20 -35.88 -11.14
N HIS A 252 -7.86 -36.45 -9.99
CA HIS A 252 -7.71 -37.90 -9.78
C HIS A 252 -7.88 -38.23 -8.30
#